data_AF-A0A6M0F380-F1
#
_entry.id   AF-A0A6M0F380-F1
#
_cell.length_a   1.000
_cell.length_b   1.000
_cell.length_c   1.000
_cell.angle_alpha   90.00
_cell.angle_beta   90.00
_cell.angle_gamma   90.00
#
_symmetry.space_group_name_H-M   'P 1'
#
loop_
_entity.id
_entity.type
_entity.pdbx_description
1 polymer ?
#
loop_
_entity_poly.entity_id
_entity_poly.type
_entity_poly.pdbx_seq_one_letter_code
_entity_poly.pdbx_strand_id
1 'polypeptide(L)' 'SFQAPALFCESTSHHTRVYLESYEPDETKHGLDPQTALADFITIANDVAQIQTLTGRDKPTVIT' A
#
# COMPACT_ATOMS: atom_id res chain seq x y z
N SER A 1 -8.60 3.09 20.96
CA SER A 1 -7.31 2.51 20.57
C SER A 1 -7.13 2.82 19.09
N PHE A 2 -6.17 3.67 18.71
CA PHE A 2 -5.93 4.04 17.31
C PHE A 2 -4.97 3.00 16.74
N GLN A 3 -5.47 2.08 15.92
CA GLN A 3 -4.62 1.13 15.20
C GLN A 3 -4.01 1.91 14.02
N ALA A 4 -2.71 2.16 14.05
CA ALA A 4 -2.00 2.72 12.91
C ALA A 4 -2.06 1.72 11.74
N PRO A 5 -2.09 2.19 10.48
CA PRO A 5 -2.09 1.29 9.33
C PRO A 5 -0.79 0.50 9.28
N ALA A 6 -0.88 -0.83 9.15
CA ALA A 6 0.30 -1.67 9.01
C ALA A 6 0.78 -1.68 7.56
N LEU A 7 1.94 -1.06 7.31
CA LEU A 7 2.71 -1.26 6.09
C LEU A 7 3.70 -2.40 6.35
N PHE A 8 3.56 -3.52 5.64
CA PHE A 8 4.53 -4.61 5.67
C PHE A 8 5.12 -4.82 4.29
N CYS A 9 6.46 -4.76 4.20
CA CYS A 9 7.19 -4.92 2.96
C CYS A 9 8.11 -6.14 3.08
N GLU A 10 7.92 -7.14 2.22
CA GLU A 10 8.84 -8.27 2.10
C GLU A 10 9.55 -8.22 0.75
N SER A 11 10.87 -8.34 0.79
CA SER A 11 11.71 -8.39 -0.41
C SER A 11 12.47 -9.71 -0.50
N THR A 12 12.41 -10.31 -1.67
CA THR A 12 13.31 -11.38 -2.11
C THR A 12 14.21 -10.82 -3.23
N SER A 13 15.24 -11.56 -3.64
CA SER A 13 16.21 -11.10 -4.65
C SER A 13 15.59 -10.50 -5.93
N HIS A 14 14.35 -10.85 -6.28
CA HIS A 14 13.70 -10.44 -7.53
C HIS A 14 12.27 -9.91 -7.37
N HIS A 15 11.66 -10.04 -6.19
CA HIS A 15 10.26 -9.67 -5.97
C HIS A 15 10.09 -8.96 -4.65
N THR A 16 9.37 -7.83 -4.70
CA THR A 16 8.95 -7.04 -3.54
C THR A 16 7.44 -7.13 -3.42
N ARG A 17 6.93 -7.50 -2.24
CA ARG A 17 5.51 -7.50 -1.92
C ARG A 17 5.24 -6.43 -0.87
N VAL A 18 4.21 -5.64 -1.10
CA VAL A 18 3.77 -4.57 -0.20
C VAL A 18 2.35 -4.88 0.21
N TYR A 19 2.12 -5.00 1.52
CA TYR A 19 0.80 -5.19 2.11
C TYR A 19 0.36 -3.88 2.75
N LEU A 20 -0.84 -3.43 2.40
CA LEU A 20 -1.46 -2.21 2.89
C LEU A 20 -2.80 -2.54 3.53
N GLU A 21 -3.03 -2.01 4.72
CA GLU A 21 -4.33 -2.03 5.37
C GLU A 21 -4.69 -0.65 5.90
N SER A 22 -5.98 -0.32 5.84
CA SER A 22 -6.54 0.90 6.43
C SER A 22 -7.82 0.54 7.17
N TYR A 23 -7.92 0.94 8.43
CA TYR A 23 -9.16 0.79 9.19
C TYR A 23 -10.08 1.98 8.91
N GLU A 24 -11.29 1.69 8.43
CA GLU A 24 -12.31 2.71 8.17
C GLU A 24 -13.50 2.51 9.13
N PRO A 25 -13.73 3.42 10.09
CA PRO A 25 -14.88 3.33 10.99
C PRO A 25 -16.20 3.80 10.37
N ASP A 26 -16.17 4.59 9.30
CA ASP A 26 -17.37 5.14 8.66
C ASP A 26 -17.98 4.14 7.66
N GLU A 27 -19.15 3.58 8.01
CA GLU A 27 -19.86 2.62 7.17
C GLU A 27 -20.19 3.15 5.77
N THR A 28 -20.36 4.48 5.62
CA THR A 28 -20.64 5.08 4.32
C THR A 28 -19.47 4.98 3.34
N LYS A 29 -18.26 4.74 3.87
CA LYS A 29 -17.03 4.60 3.10
C LYS A 29 -16.62 3.15 2.87
N HIS A 30 -17.29 2.17 3.47
CA HIS A 30 -16.96 0.75 3.29
C HIS A 30 -17.21 0.24 1.87
N GLY A 31 -18.05 0.92 1.10
CA GLY A 31 -18.32 0.61 -0.30
C GLY A 31 -17.35 1.24 -1.30
N LEU A 32 -16.34 1.98 -0.83
CA LEU A 32 -15.34 2.59 -1.72
C LEU A 32 -14.49 1.52 -2.39
N ASP A 33 -14.07 1.79 -3.63
CA ASP A 33 -13.07 0.98 -4.31
C ASP A 33 -11.76 0.97 -3.49
N PRO A 34 -11.15 -0.21 -3.22
CA PRO A 34 -9.93 -0.28 -2.43
C PRO A 34 -8.75 0.52 -2.97
N GLN A 35 -8.60 0.68 -4.30
CA GLN A 35 -7.52 1.50 -4.87
C GLN A 35 -7.72 2.97 -4.53
N THR A 36 -8.97 3.42 -4.47
CA THR A 36 -9.31 4.78 -4.04
C THR A 36 -9.11 4.94 -2.54
N ALA A 37 -9.61 4.01 -1.73
CA ALA A 37 -9.53 4.07 -0.27
C ALA A 37 -8.07 3.99 0.24
N LEU A 38 -7.18 3.33 -0.50
CA LEU A 38 -5.78 3.13 -0.13
C LEU A 38 -4.81 4.03 -0.92
N ALA A 39 -5.29 4.94 -1.77
CA ALA A 39 -4.45 5.73 -2.68
C ALA A 39 -3.31 6.46 -1.94
N ASP A 40 -3.65 7.16 -0.85
CA ASP A 40 -2.67 7.89 -0.05
C ASP A 40 -1.62 6.95 0.56
N PHE A 41 -2.02 5.74 0.96
CA PHE A 41 -1.10 4.76 1.56
C PHE A 41 -0.20 4.13 0.51
N ILE A 42 -0.69 3.92 -0.71
CA ILE A 42 0.12 3.49 -1.85
C ILE A 42 1.22 4.51 -2.13
N THR A 43 0.88 5.81 -2.15
CA THR A 43 1.85 6.89 -2.33
C THR A 43 2.89 6.90 -1.20
N ILE A 44 2.44 6.87 0.06
CA ILE A 44 3.34 6.85 1.21
C ILE A 44 4.25 5.62 1.19
N ALA A 45 3.73 4.45 0.86
CA ALA A 45 4.52 3.23 0.80
C ALA A 45 5.57 3.27 -0.31
N ASN A 46 5.22 3.82 -1.48
CA ASN A 46 6.16 4.02 -2.59
C ASN A 46 7.33 4.93 -2.18
N ASP A 47 7.02 6.00 -1.46
CA ASP A 47 8.01 6.99 -1.02
C ASP A 47 8.89 6.45 0.11
N VAL A 48 8.28 5.86 1.14
CA VAL A 48 8.99 5.33 2.33
C VAL A 48 9.90 4.16 1.94
N ALA A 49 9.42 3.23 1.12
CA ALA A 49 10.21 2.09 0.67
C ALA A 49 11.12 2.44 -0.53
N GLN A 50 11.06 3.66 -1.06
CA GLN A 50 11.79 4.12 -2.23
C GLN A 50 11.72 3.14 -3.42
N ILE A 51 10.52 2.60 -3.68
CA ILE A 51 10.34 1.48 -4.61
C ILE A 51 10.82 1.87 -6.01
N GLN A 52 10.44 3.04 -6.50
CA GLN A 52 10.86 3.50 -7.81
C GLN A 52 12.38 3.73 -7.88
N THR A 53 12.99 4.34 -6.87
CA THR A 53 14.44 4.60 -6.83
C THR A 53 15.25 3.30 -6.79
N LEU A 54 14.82 2.32 -6.01
CA LEU A 54 15.56 1.07 -5.79
C LEU A 54 15.30 0.01 -6.86
N THR A 55 14.12 0.02 -7.50
CA THR A 55 13.71 -1.03 -8.45
C THR A 55 13.51 -0.54 -9.88
N GLY A 56 13.42 0.78 -10.10
CA GLY A 56 13.08 1.38 -11.38
C GLY A 56 11.62 1.18 -11.82
N ARG A 57 10.75 0.63 -10.95
CA ARG A 57 9.34 0.35 -11.27
C ARG A 57 8.45 1.52 -10.90
N ASP A 58 7.60 1.93 -11.84
CA ASP A 58 6.59 2.99 -11.70
C ASP A 58 5.22 2.46 -11.24
N LYS A 59 4.96 1.15 -11.40
CA LYS A 59 3.73 0.49 -10.99
C LYS A 59 3.94 -0.96 -10.57
N PRO A 60 3.06 -1.52 -9.71
CA PRO A 60 3.09 -2.94 -9.38
C PRO A 60 2.78 -3.80 -10.62
N THR A 61 3.33 -5.00 -10.65
CA THR A 61 3.03 -5.99 -11.70
C THR A 61 1.75 -6.76 -11.43
N VAL A 62 1.38 -6.93 -10.16
CA VAL A 62 0.17 -7.61 -9.70
C VAL A 62 -0.41 -6.82 -8.53
N ILE A 63 -1.73 -6.68 -8.53
CA ILE A 63 -2.53 -6.10 -7.46
C ILE A 63 -3.54 -7.17 -7.05
N THR A 64 -3.76 -7.36 -5.75
CA THR A 64 -4.71 -8.31 -5.18
C THR A 64 -5.55 -7.61 -4.13
#